data_AF-A0A6J8AAC8-F1
#
_entry.id   AF-A0A6J8AAC8-F1
#
_cell.length_a   1.000
_cell.length_b   1.000
_cell.length_c   1.000
_cell.angle_alpha   90.00
_cell.angle_beta   90.00
_cell.angle_gamma   90.00
#
_symmetry.space_group_name_H-M   'P 1'
#
loop_
_entity.id
_entity.type
_entity.pdbx_description
1 polymer ?
#
loop_
_entity_poly.entity_id
_entity_poly.type
_entity_poly.pdbx_seq_one_letter_code
_entity_poly.pdbx_strand_id
1 'polypeptide(L)'
;MVEAELISKLNAFPTLTVKDNRRLYELSDIVSKIESLKQEAKFKSSLAIYDSSIGVIPIVSKLPRNIQEMWTKRSRNILALLNAQGDGITYTLLSCSGRRNITSKKISNLVMESLDENVALDLRPLIQCDSIPNIRSEISTPDIAANYPHLRDIADSIPPIGGHLEILL
;
A
#
# COMPACT_ATOMS: atom_id res chain seq x y z
N MET A 1 25.67 10.62 3.74
CA MET A 1 24.39 10.01 4.15
C MET A 1 23.66 9.61 2.87
N VAL A 2 24.03 8.44 2.29
CA VAL A 2 23.63 8.03 0.92
C VAL A 2 22.11 7.86 0.81
N GLU A 3 21.46 7.39 1.87
CA GLU A 3 20.00 7.27 1.96
C GLU A 3 19.28 8.60 1.86
N ALA A 4 19.72 9.61 2.61
CA ALA A 4 19.12 10.94 2.58
C ALA A 4 19.31 11.61 1.21
N GLU A 5 20.44 11.35 0.54
CA GLU A 5 20.65 11.81 -0.83
C GLU A 5 19.65 11.16 -1.79
N LEU A 6 19.44 9.85 -1.71
CA LEU A 6 18.47 9.11 -2.54
C LEU A 6 17.03 9.55 -2.29
N ILE A 7 16.63 9.69 -1.02
CA ILE A 7 15.31 10.19 -0.64
C ILE A 7 15.11 11.61 -1.16
N SER A 8 16.11 12.48 -1.02
CA SER A 8 16.03 13.85 -1.55
C SER A 8 15.89 13.88 -3.07
N LYS A 9 16.65 13.03 -3.79
CA LYS A 9 16.60 12.91 -5.24
C LYS A 9 15.25 12.38 -5.72
N LEU A 10 14.70 11.38 -5.03
CA LEU A 10 13.38 10.82 -5.36
C LEU A 10 12.25 11.83 -5.10
N ASN A 11 12.32 12.56 -3.98
CA ASN A 11 11.33 13.59 -3.65
C ASN A 11 11.35 14.75 -4.65
N ALA A 12 12.56 15.20 -5.03
CA ALA A 12 12.76 16.26 -6.01
C ALA A 12 12.46 15.83 -7.46
N PHE A 13 12.33 14.52 -7.73
CA PHE A 13 12.06 14.01 -9.06
C PHE A 13 10.66 14.45 -9.54
N PRO A 14 10.52 14.99 -10.76
CA PRO A 14 9.24 15.49 -11.26
C PRO A 14 8.27 14.35 -11.57
N THR A 15 6.96 14.61 -11.45
CA THR A 15 5.93 13.69 -11.96
C THR A 15 5.99 13.66 -13.49
N LEU A 16 6.06 12.46 -14.05
CA LEU A 16 6.26 12.21 -15.46
C LEU A 16 4.93 12.19 -16.23
N THR A 17 4.98 12.66 -17.47
CA THR A 17 3.90 12.54 -18.44
C THR A 17 4.23 11.46 -19.48
N VAL A 18 3.24 11.10 -20.31
CA VAL A 18 3.41 10.11 -21.40
C VAL A 18 4.47 10.54 -22.43
N LYS A 19 4.85 11.82 -22.45
CA LYS A 19 5.89 12.36 -23.34
C LYS A 19 7.30 12.28 -22.75
N ASP A 20 7.44 12.03 -21.46
CA ASP A 20 8.71 12.04 -20.73
C ASP A 20 9.43 10.67 -20.74
N ASN A 21 9.41 9.98 -21.88
CA ASN A 21 9.96 8.62 -22.00
C ASN A 21 11.43 8.53 -21.60
N ARG A 22 12.21 9.60 -21.83
CA ARG A 22 13.63 9.63 -21.46
C ARG A 22 13.84 9.71 -19.95
N ARG A 23 12.98 10.42 -19.23
CA ARG A 23 13.06 10.55 -17.77
C ARG A 23 12.61 9.29 -17.03
N LEU A 24 11.86 8.40 -17.69
CA LEU A 24 11.59 7.06 -17.13
C LEU A 24 12.88 6.28 -16.89
N TYR A 25 13.88 6.42 -17.76
CA TYR A 25 15.19 5.80 -17.57
C TYR A 25 15.93 6.43 -16.39
N GLU A 26 15.86 7.74 -16.21
CA GLU A 26 16.47 8.43 -15.06
C GLU A 26 15.83 7.97 -13.74
N LEU A 27 14.51 7.78 -13.70
CA LEU A 27 13.83 7.20 -12.55
C LEU A 27 14.24 5.73 -12.33
N SER A 28 14.36 4.95 -13.41
CA SER A 28 14.84 3.57 -13.36
C SER A 28 16.23 3.48 -12.76
N ASP A 29 17.15 4.37 -13.15
CA ASP A 29 18.53 4.40 -12.61
C ASP A 29 18.53 4.65 -11.09
N ILE A 30 17.66 5.54 -10.60
CA ILE A 30 17.50 5.80 -9.16
C ILE A 30 17.00 4.54 -8.45
N VAL A 31 16.00 3.86 -9.00
CA VAL A 31 15.42 2.64 -8.41
C VAL A 31 16.43 1.49 -8.43
N SER A 32 17.17 1.30 -9.53
CA SER A 32 18.23 0.29 -9.62
C SER A 32 19.36 0.56 -8.65
N LYS A 33 19.68 1.84 -8.39
CA LYS A 33 20.65 2.20 -7.34
C LYS A 33 20.13 1.86 -5.94
N ILE A 34 18.85 2.09 -5.64
CA ILE A 34 18.23 1.68 -4.37
C ILE A 34 18.29 0.15 -4.24
N GLU A 35 17.94 -0.59 -5.30
CA GLU A 35 17.97 -2.05 -5.32
C GLU A 35 19.37 -2.62 -5.10
N SER A 36 20.38 -2.03 -5.75
CA SER A 36 21.77 -2.43 -5.57
C SER A 36 22.26 -2.20 -4.14
N LEU A 37 21.94 -1.04 -3.55
CA LEU A 37 22.34 -0.72 -2.18
C LEU A 37 21.63 -1.59 -1.13
N LYS A 38 20.40 -2.03 -1.40
CA LYS A 38 19.66 -2.95 -0.53
C LYS A 38 20.37 -4.30 -0.33
N GLN A 39 21.22 -4.71 -1.28
CA GLN A 39 22.00 -5.96 -1.17
C GLN A 39 23.19 -5.82 -0.21
N GLU A 40 23.62 -4.59 0.09
CA GLU A 40 24.69 -4.35 1.05
C GLU A 40 24.16 -4.50 2.48
N ALA A 41 24.82 -5.32 3.30
CA ALA A 41 24.41 -5.59 4.68
C ALA A 41 24.26 -4.31 5.54
N LYS A 42 25.00 -3.25 5.19
CA LYS A 42 24.96 -1.95 5.87
C LYS A 42 23.65 -1.17 5.64
N PHE A 43 22.99 -1.35 4.48
CA PHE A 43 21.81 -0.58 4.08
C PHE A 43 20.54 -1.45 3.98
N LYS A 44 20.67 -2.77 4.14
CA LYS A 44 19.55 -3.73 4.06
C LYS A 44 18.39 -3.36 4.99
N SER A 45 18.66 -3.03 6.25
CA SER A 45 17.62 -2.71 7.23
C SER A 45 16.99 -1.33 7.03
N SER A 46 17.78 -0.33 6.61
CA SER A 46 17.31 1.05 6.42
C SER A 46 16.58 1.24 5.09
N LEU A 47 16.95 0.51 4.05
CA LEU A 47 16.28 0.53 2.75
C LEU A 47 15.17 -0.52 2.60
N ALA A 48 14.95 -1.37 3.61
CA ALA A 48 13.83 -2.33 3.63
C ALA A 48 12.45 -1.65 3.49
N ILE A 49 12.34 -0.36 3.82
CA ILE A 49 11.11 0.42 3.60
C ILE A 49 10.66 0.41 2.13
N TYR A 50 11.59 0.30 1.18
CA TYR A 50 11.31 0.20 -0.25
C TYR A 50 10.80 -1.18 -0.70
N ASP A 51 10.73 -2.18 0.19
CA ASP A 51 9.98 -3.43 -0.04
C ASP A 51 8.50 -3.32 0.37
N SER A 52 8.14 -2.26 1.11
CA SER A 52 6.78 -1.99 1.56
C SER A 52 6.06 -1.03 0.63
N SER A 53 4.72 -1.01 0.71
CA SER A 53 3.89 -0.02 0.01
C SER A 53 4.33 1.42 0.32
N ILE A 54 4.77 1.70 1.55
CA ILE A 54 5.22 3.03 2.00
C ILE A 54 6.40 3.54 1.16
N GLY A 55 7.38 2.69 0.86
CA GLY A 55 8.56 3.10 0.09
C GLY A 55 8.32 3.08 -1.42
N VAL A 56 7.42 2.24 -1.91
CA VAL A 56 7.14 2.12 -3.35
C VAL A 56 6.13 3.15 -3.86
N ILE A 57 5.15 3.56 -3.04
CA ILE A 57 4.14 4.58 -3.42
C ILE A 57 4.78 5.89 -3.92
N PRO A 58 5.79 6.47 -3.24
CA PRO A 58 6.47 7.67 -3.73
C PRO A 58 7.09 7.49 -5.11
N ILE A 59 7.63 6.31 -5.43
CA ILE A 59 8.21 5.99 -6.75
C ILE A 59 7.09 5.92 -7.80
N VAL A 60 6.03 5.17 -7.49
CA VAL A 60 4.88 4.97 -8.40
C VAL A 60 4.17 6.30 -8.68
N SER A 61 4.05 7.17 -7.68
CA SER A 61 3.43 8.49 -7.84
C SER A 61 4.13 9.39 -8.87
N LYS A 62 5.41 9.14 -9.18
CA LYS A 62 6.17 9.86 -10.20
C LYS A 62 5.86 9.38 -11.62
N LEU A 63 5.25 8.21 -11.79
CA LEU A 63 4.98 7.63 -13.10
C LEU A 63 3.74 8.28 -13.76
N PRO A 64 3.60 8.23 -15.09
CA PRO A 64 2.38 8.63 -15.77
C PRO A 64 1.17 7.78 -15.33
N ARG A 65 -0.03 8.38 -15.31
CA ARG A 65 -1.27 7.75 -14.80
C ARG A 65 -1.57 6.38 -15.41
N ASN A 66 -1.34 6.20 -16.71
CA ASN A 66 -1.53 4.92 -17.38
C ASN A 66 -0.62 3.82 -16.82
N ILE A 67 0.62 4.17 -16.45
CA ILE A 67 1.58 3.23 -15.85
C ILE A 67 1.20 2.95 -14.40
N GLN A 68 0.81 3.98 -13.63
CA GLN A 68 0.30 3.80 -12.27
C GLN A 68 -0.89 2.84 -12.24
N GLU A 69 -1.88 3.04 -13.12
CA GLU A 69 -3.07 2.19 -13.20
C GLU A 69 -2.73 0.74 -13.59
N MET A 70 -1.75 0.54 -14.48
CA MET A 70 -1.23 -0.80 -14.79
C MET A 70 -0.54 -1.45 -13.59
N TRP A 71 0.24 -0.67 -12.83
CA TRP A 71 0.94 -1.13 -11.65
C TRP A 71 -0.04 -1.55 -10.55
N THR A 72 -1.06 -0.72 -10.28
CA THR A 72 -2.15 -1.06 -9.35
C THR A 72 -2.98 -2.23 -9.86
N LYS A 73 -3.18 -2.39 -11.17
CA LYS A 73 -3.87 -3.56 -11.73
C LYS A 73 -3.07 -4.86 -11.51
N ARG A 74 -1.73 -4.80 -11.60
CA ARG A 74 -0.85 -5.96 -11.40
C ARG A 74 -0.70 -6.30 -9.91
N SER A 75 -0.58 -5.31 -9.03
CA SER A 75 -0.56 -5.52 -7.57
C SER A 75 -1.89 -6.01 -7.00
N ARG A 76 -3.03 -5.64 -7.60
CA ARG A 76 -4.36 -6.09 -7.15
C ARG A 76 -4.63 -7.58 -7.33
N ASN A 77 -3.77 -8.33 -8.02
CA ASN A 77 -4.02 -9.74 -8.31
C ASN A 77 -2.93 -10.66 -7.71
N ILE A 78 -2.78 -10.61 -6.39
CA ILE A 78 -1.85 -11.49 -5.67
C ILE A 78 -2.20 -12.98 -5.90
N LEU A 79 -3.49 -13.28 -6.11
CA LEU A 79 -3.96 -14.60 -6.56
C LEU A 79 -3.27 -15.08 -7.83
N ALA A 80 -3.20 -14.23 -8.86
CA ALA A 80 -2.51 -14.56 -10.11
C ALA A 80 -0.99 -14.67 -9.93
N LEU A 81 -0.39 -13.89 -9.02
CA LEU A 81 1.05 -13.99 -8.75
C LEU A 81 1.42 -15.29 -8.04
N LEU A 82 0.57 -15.75 -7.12
CA LEU A 82 0.78 -16.97 -6.36
C LEU A 82 0.25 -18.22 -7.07
N ASN A 83 -0.34 -18.08 -8.28
CA ASN A 83 -1.14 -19.11 -8.93
C ASN A 83 -2.17 -19.76 -7.99
N ALA A 84 -2.66 -18.99 -7.02
CA ALA A 84 -3.57 -19.45 -5.98
C ALA A 84 -5.00 -19.09 -6.37
N GLN A 85 -5.94 -19.99 -6.07
CA GLN A 85 -7.36 -19.65 -6.05
C GLN A 85 -7.76 -19.34 -4.61
N GLY A 86 -8.40 -18.19 -4.43
CA GLY A 86 -8.97 -17.80 -3.15
C GLY A 86 -10.45 -18.16 -3.12
N ASP A 87 -10.91 -18.65 -1.98
CA ASP A 87 -12.32 -18.96 -1.74
C ASP A 87 -13.13 -17.67 -1.66
N GLY A 88 -14.29 -17.66 -2.31
CA GLY A 88 -15.23 -16.55 -2.21
C GLY A 88 -15.82 -16.47 -0.80
N ILE A 89 -15.44 -15.44 -0.05
CA ILE A 89 -16.04 -15.14 1.25
C ILE A 89 -16.95 -13.92 1.12
N THR A 90 -18.12 -13.98 1.74
CA THR A 90 -19.02 -12.82 1.86
C THR A 90 -19.03 -12.38 3.30
N TYR A 91 -18.74 -11.10 3.55
CA TYR A 91 -18.90 -10.50 4.87
C TYR A 91 -19.81 -9.29 4.79
N THR A 92 -20.47 -9.02 5.91
CA THR A 92 -21.26 -7.82 6.09
C THR A 92 -20.37 -6.74 6.71
N LEU A 93 -20.20 -5.62 6.02
CA LEU A 93 -19.73 -4.38 6.59
C LEU A 93 -20.88 -3.63 7.25
N LEU A 94 -20.66 -3.24 8.50
CA LEU A 94 -21.52 -2.35 9.26
C LEU A 94 -20.79 -1.01 9.37
N SER A 95 -21.39 0.04 8.84
CA SER A 95 -20.94 1.43 9.03
C SER A 95 -22.05 2.24 9.70
N CYS A 96 -21.73 3.43 10.17
CA CYS A 96 -22.73 4.38 10.67
C CYS A 96 -23.74 4.81 9.58
N SER A 97 -23.42 4.57 8.30
CA SER A 97 -24.26 4.84 7.14
C SER A 97 -25.08 3.65 6.64
N GLY A 98 -24.95 2.47 7.26
CA GLY A 98 -25.78 1.31 6.96
C GLY A 98 -25.01 -0.02 6.87
N ARG A 99 -25.67 -1.01 6.27
CA ARG A 99 -25.17 -2.38 6.12
C ARG A 99 -24.88 -2.67 4.66
N ARG A 100 -23.66 -3.12 4.34
CA ARG A 100 -23.27 -3.53 2.97
C ARG A 100 -22.70 -4.94 3.00
N ASN A 101 -23.13 -5.80 2.08
CA ASN A 101 -22.49 -7.09 1.86
C ASN A 101 -21.37 -6.91 0.85
N ILE A 102 -20.17 -7.33 1.22
CA ILE A 102 -19.00 -7.30 0.35
C ILE A 102 -18.50 -8.73 0.15
N THR A 103 -18.25 -9.05 -1.12
CA THR A 103 -17.60 -10.30 -1.52
C THR A 103 -16.11 -10.04 -1.63
N SER A 104 -15.30 -10.94 -1.09
CA SER A 104 -13.84 -10.90 -1.19
C SER A 104 -13.31 -12.32 -1.40
N LYS A 105 -12.04 -12.44 -1.74
CA LYS A 105 -11.38 -13.72 -1.92
C LYS A 105 -10.45 -13.99 -0.75
N LYS A 106 -10.58 -15.14 -0.11
CA LYS A 106 -9.70 -15.57 0.98
C LYS A 106 -8.76 -16.66 0.50
N ILE A 107 -7.47 -16.47 0.68
CA ILE A 107 -6.44 -17.47 0.42
C ILE A 107 -6.02 -18.02 1.78
N SER A 108 -6.20 -19.32 1.99
CA SER A 108 -5.78 -20.01 3.21
C SER A 108 -4.63 -20.97 2.89
N ASN A 109 -3.96 -21.49 3.92
CA ASN A 109 -2.90 -22.51 3.79
C ASN A 109 -1.69 -22.04 2.97
N LEU A 110 -1.37 -20.75 3.06
CA LEU A 110 -0.14 -20.23 2.49
C LEU A 110 1.02 -20.63 3.38
N VAL A 111 2.07 -21.18 2.79
CA VAL A 111 3.30 -21.56 3.49
C VAL A 111 4.45 -20.77 2.89
N MET A 112 5.23 -20.12 3.76
CA MET A 112 6.51 -19.52 3.39
C MET A 112 7.60 -20.53 3.70
N GLU A 113 8.30 -20.98 2.67
CA GLU A 113 9.38 -21.95 2.78
C GLU A 113 10.72 -21.32 2.41
N SER A 114 11.76 -21.66 3.16
CA SER A 114 13.13 -21.29 2.83
C SER A 114 13.62 -22.10 1.63
N LEU A 115 14.47 -21.52 0.78
CA LEU A 115 14.96 -22.18 -0.44
C LEU A 115 15.78 -23.45 -0.18
N ASP A 116 16.28 -23.61 1.04
CA ASP A 116 17.00 -24.78 1.52
C ASP A 116 16.06 -25.80 2.21
N GLU A 117 14.75 -25.59 2.17
CA GLU A 117 13.68 -26.45 2.72
C GLU A 117 13.76 -26.69 4.24
N ASN A 118 14.65 -26.00 4.94
CA ASN A 118 14.87 -26.22 6.39
C ASN A 118 13.84 -25.51 7.27
N VAL A 119 13.13 -24.53 6.74
CA VAL A 119 12.17 -23.71 7.49
C VAL A 119 10.91 -23.53 6.68
N ALA A 120 9.79 -23.95 7.24
CA ALA A 120 8.45 -23.68 6.73
C ALA A 120 7.65 -22.91 7.78
N LEU A 121 6.99 -21.84 7.34
CA LEU A 121 6.17 -20.96 8.17
C LEU A 121 4.77 -20.87 7.59
N ASP A 122 3.78 -21.35 8.34
CA ASP A 122 2.38 -21.16 8.00
C ASP A 122 2.02 -19.67 8.08
N LEU A 123 1.62 -19.11 6.96
CA LEU A 123 1.16 -17.74 6.87
C LEU A 123 -0.31 -17.65 7.27
N ARG A 124 -0.67 -16.50 7.84
CA ARG A 124 -2.07 -16.19 8.11
C ARG A 124 -2.85 -16.12 6.80
N PRO A 125 -4.14 -16.51 6.80
CA PRO A 125 -4.97 -16.40 5.62
C PRO A 125 -4.98 -14.96 5.08
N LEU A 126 -4.73 -14.81 3.79
CA LEU A 126 -4.76 -13.51 3.11
C LEU A 126 -6.17 -13.26 2.57
N ILE A 127 -6.69 -12.05 2.79
CA ILE A 127 -7.95 -11.63 2.20
C ILE A 127 -7.64 -10.61 1.11
N GLN A 128 -7.97 -10.96 -0.12
CA GLN A 128 -7.94 -10.06 -1.26
C GLN A 128 -9.32 -9.43 -1.45
N CYS A 129 -9.38 -8.12 -1.33
CA CYS A 129 -10.55 -7.31 -1.64
C CYS A 129 -10.30 -6.57 -2.95
N ASP A 130 -11.24 -6.66 -3.90
CA ASP A 130 -11.11 -5.95 -5.17
C ASP A 130 -11.35 -4.43 -5.04
N SER A 131 -11.84 -3.99 -3.88
CA SER A 131 -12.09 -2.59 -3.54
C SER A 131 -11.96 -2.37 -2.04
N ILE A 132 -10.99 -1.57 -1.63
CA ILE A 132 -10.92 -0.99 -0.29
C ILE A 132 -11.58 0.40 -0.38
N PRO A 133 -12.60 0.71 0.43
CA PRO A 133 -13.25 2.02 0.40
C PRO A 133 -12.23 3.14 0.69
N ASN A 134 -12.15 4.12 -0.21
CA ASN A 134 -11.31 5.33 -0.05
C ASN A 134 -12.20 6.57 0.01
N ILE A 135 -13.09 6.59 1.01
CA ILE A 135 -14.11 7.63 1.18
C ILE A 135 -13.73 8.44 2.42
N ARG A 136 -13.03 9.57 2.22
CA ARG A 136 -12.60 10.45 3.33
C ARG A 136 -13.75 10.94 4.19
N SER A 137 -14.94 11.14 3.61
CA SER A 137 -16.13 11.57 4.35
C SER A 137 -16.70 10.51 5.29
N GLU A 138 -16.29 9.24 5.15
CA GLU A 138 -16.66 8.16 6.06
C GLU A 138 -15.67 8.00 7.23
N ILE A 139 -14.54 8.72 7.21
CA ILE A 139 -13.60 8.73 8.34
C ILE A 139 -14.22 9.56 9.48
N SER A 140 -14.41 8.94 10.64
CA SER A 140 -14.91 9.62 11.84
C SER A 140 -14.02 10.79 12.22
N THR A 141 -14.61 11.97 12.42
CA THR A 141 -13.94 13.17 12.93
C THR A 141 -14.36 13.49 14.36
N PRO A 142 -13.54 14.26 15.10
CA PRO A 142 -13.91 14.72 16.44
C PRO A 142 -15.23 15.48 16.47
N ASP A 143 -15.45 16.36 15.49
CA ASP A 143 -16.69 17.17 15.36
C ASP A 143 -17.93 16.29 15.16
N ILE A 144 -17.81 15.23 14.35
CA ILE A 144 -18.89 14.26 14.15
C ILE A 144 -19.18 13.54 15.47
N ALA A 145 -18.17 13.02 16.16
CA ALA A 145 -18.37 12.31 17.44
C ALA A 145 -18.97 13.22 18.53
N ALA A 146 -18.55 14.49 18.60
CA ALA A 146 -19.06 15.47 19.56
C ALA A 146 -20.56 15.78 19.36
N ASN A 147 -21.08 15.63 18.14
CA ASN A 147 -22.49 15.87 17.80
C ASN A 147 -23.43 14.70 18.20
N TYR A 148 -22.90 13.51 18.52
CA TYR A 148 -23.70 12.36 18.92
C TYR A 148 -23.57 12.09 20.42
N PRO A 149 -24.68 12.07 21.20
CA PRO A 149 -24.62 11.92 22.66
C PRO A 149 -23.87 10.68 23.15
N HIS A 150 -23.94 9.57 22.40
CA HIS A 150 -23.30 8.30 22.76
C HIS A 150 -21.84 8.18 22.27
N LEU A 151 -21.34 9.13 21.48
CA LEU A 151 -19.96 9.17 20.99
C LEU A 151 -19.17 10.35 21.56
N ARG A 152 -19.80 11.21 22.35
CA ARG A 152 -19.21 12.45 22.86
C ARG A 152 -17.95 12.20 23.69
N ASP A 153 -17.97 11.15 24.52
CA ASP A 153 -16.88 10.80 25.43
C ASP A 153 -15.60 10.36 24.70
N ILE A 154 -15.71 9.94 23.44
CA ILE A 154 -14.56 9.53 22.62
C ILE A 154 -14.11 10.62 21.64
N ALA A 155 -14.80 11.76 21.55
CA ALA A 155 -14.50 12.81 20.58
C ALA A 155 -13.06 13.33 20.71
N ASP A 156 -12.61 13.55 21.94
CA ASP A 156 -11.24 14.01 22.24
C ASP A 156 -10.16 12.93 21.98
N SER A 157 -10.57 11.67 21.80
CA SER A 157 -9.67 10.55 21.46
C SER A 157 -9.51 10.36 19.94
N ILE A 158 -10.33 11.05 19.13
CA ILE A 158 -10.24 10.97 17.67
C ILE A 158 -9.26 12.07 17.19
N PRO A 159 -8.27 11.74 16.37
CA PRO A 159 -7.40 12.76 15.78
C PRO A 159 -8.14 13.54 14.67
N PRO A 160 -7.82 14.83 14.46
CA PRO A 160 -8.35 15.57 13.32
C PRO A 160 -7.84 14.99 11.99
N ILE A 161 -8.68 15.04 10.95
CA ILE A 161 -8.28 14.57 9.60
C ILE A 161 -7.21 15.50 9.03
N GLY A 162 -6.03 14.96 8.74
CA GLY A 162 -5.01 15.66 7.97
C GLY A 162 -5.45 15.86 6.52
N GLY A 163 -5.82 17.08 6.14
CA GLY A 163 -6.29 17.40 4.79
C GLY A 163 -5.32 16.98 3.67
N HIS A 164 -4.02 17.08 3.94
CA HIS A 164 -2.91 16.72 3.04
C HIS A 164 -2.52 15.23 3.05
N LEU A 165 -3.08 14.40 3.92
CA LEU A 165 -2.67 12.99 4.04
C LEU A 165 -3.49 12.10 3.09
N GLU A 166 -2.93 11.67 1.97
CA GLU A 166 -3.59 10.71 1.08
C GLU A 166 -3.90 9.40 1.84
N ILE A 167 -5.09 8.84 1.61
CA ILE A 167 -5.42 7.49 2.09
C ILE A 167 -4.57 6.54 1.24
N LEU A 168 -3.57 5.93 1.87
CA LEU A 168 -2.69 4.96 1.24
C LEU A 168 -3.50 3.68 1.00
N LEU A 169 -3.81 3.41 -0.27
CA LEU A 169 -4.42 2.17 -0.74
C LEU A 169 -3.36 1.19 -1.25
#